data_AF-A0A7W0ZDY2-F1
#
_entry.id   AF-A0A7W0ZDY2-F1
#
_cell.length_a   1.000
_cell.length_b   1.000
_cell.length_c   1.000
_cell.angle_alpha   90.00
_cell.angle_beta   90.00
_cell.angle_gamma   90.00
#
_symmetry.space_group_name_H-M   'P 1'
#
loop_
_entity.id
_entity.type
_entity.pdbx_description
1 polymer ?
#
loop_
_entity_poly.entity_id
_entity_poly.type
_entity_poly.pdbx_seq_one_letter_code
_entity_poly.pdbx_strand_id
1 'polypeptide(L)'
;MTDALTTLRGIRRALELPKAARWPKLKGVVATYERLRHEQRAEQARYHELNRRLDVGRAEDRDAFARALKAGKDDPGTSAAEAVADEIEQSKRKLEAFDVAIRQAEADVVQAVEANRTKWAGDAGEGVDAARGEFLVAVAKLEVASEKLAEAQALETWVKGFPHSAKSVRVVQSPVEGLRKPSGESYLVPEVVAALRAAMGPPAAKDEQGLRVLYENEVVPYRDGPGMR
;
A
#
# COMPACT_ATOMS: atom_id res chain seq x y z
N MET A 1 -25.89 -16.46 10.77
CA MET A 1 -24.84 -15.43 10.88
C MET A 1 -24.54 -14.95 9.49
N THR A 2 -24.72 -13.67 9.20
CA THR A 2 -24.37 -13.05 7.92
C THR A 2 -22.87 -13.19 7.72
N ASP A 3 -22.48 -13.79 6.60
CA ASP A 3 -21.10 -14.02 6.21
C ASP A 3 -20.42 -12.66 6.01
N ALA A 4 -19.61 -12.22 6.97
CA ALA A 4 -19.19 -10.83 7.14
C ALA A 4 -18.41 -10.25 5.94
N LEU A 5 -17.95 -11.11 5.03
CA LEU A 5 -17.15 -10.75 3.85
C LEU A 5 -17.90 -10.95 2.52
N THR A 6 -19.17 -11.33 2.57
CA THR A 6 -20.00 -11.55 1.40
C THR A 6 -20.91 -10.34 1.16
N THR A 7 -20.83 -9.75 -0.03
CA THR A 7 -21.71 -8.64 -0.42
C THR A 7 -23.17 -9.08 -0.48
N LEU A 8 -24.11 -8.13 -0.49
CA LEU A 8 -25.54 -8.39 -0.72
C LEU A 8 -25.84 -9.18 -2.02
N ARG A 9 -24.89 -9.21 -2.97
CA ARG A 9 -24.98 -9.97 -4.23
C ARG A 9 -24.34 -11.36 -4.17
N GLY A 10 -23.90 -11.81 -2.99
CA GLY A 10 -23.21 -13.10 -2.84
C GLY A 10 -21.74 -13.09 -3.29
N ILE A 11 -21.21 -11.95 -3.72
CA ILE A 11 -19.80 -11.83 -4.13
C ILE A 11 -18.94 -11.70 -2.89
N ARG A 12 -17.95 -12.59 -2.72
CA ARG A 12 -16.93 -12.46 -1.66
C ARG A 12 -16.00 -11.30 -1.96
N ARG A 13 -15.83 -10.40 -0.99
CA ARG A 13 -14.78 -9.39 -1.06
C ARG A 13 -13.46 -10.04 -0.70
N ALA A 14 -12.44 -9.80 -1.52
CA ALA A 14 -11.08 -10.12 -1.11
C ALA A 14 -10.75 -9.30 0.13
N LEU A 15 -10.27 -9.98 1.17
CA LEU A 15 -9.79 -9.31 2.36
C LEU A 15 -8.44 -8.65 2.03
N GLU A 16 -8.45 -7.34 1.82
CA GLU A 16 -7.21 -6.57 1.64
C GLU A 16 -6.72 -6.11 3.01
N LEU A 17 -5.58 -6.66 3.41
CA LEU A 17 -4.98 -6.35 4.69
C LEU A 17 -3.76 -5.44 4.54
N PRO A 18 -3.52 -4.55 5.51
CA PRO A 18 -2.33 -3.72 5.50
C PRO A 18 -1.08 -4.59 5.52
N LYS A 19 -0.23 -4.47 4.47
CA LYS A 19 1.04 -5.21 4.34
C LYS A 19 1.98 -5.00 5.54
N ALA A 20 1.81 -3.89 6.26
CA ALA A 20 2.60 -3.49 7.42
C ALA A 20 1.97 -3.87 8.77
N ALA A 21 1.14 -4.92 8.83
CA ALA A 21 0.57 -5.37 10.10
C ALA A 21 1.67 -5.66 11.13
N ARG A 22 1.78 -4.81 12.16
CA ARG A 22 2.80 -4.95 13.22
C ARG A 22 2.51 -6.12 14.15
N TRP A 23 1.30 -6.67 14.10
CA TRP A 23 0.81 -7.67 15.04
C TRP A 23 1.09 -9.12 14.57
N PRO A 24 1.95 -9.88 15.28
CA PRO A 24 2.31 -11.25 14.87
C PRO A 24 1.13 -12.21 14.80
N LYS A 25 0.15 -12.08 15.72
CA LYS A 25 -1.07 -12.89 15.72
C LYS A 25 -1.88 -12.69 14.45
N LEU A 26 -2.07 -11.44 14.03
CA LEU A 26 -2.76 -11.13 12.77
C LEU A 26 -1.97 -11.70 11.59
N LYS A 27 -0.65 -11.49 11.54
CA LYS A 27 0.22 -12.03 10.48
C LYS A 27 0.06 -13.54 10.28
N GLY A 28 0.00 -14.33 11.37
CA GLY A 28 -0.13 -15.78 11.28
C GLY A 28 -1.45 -16.25 10.65
N VAL A 29 -2.58 -15.69 11.11
CA VAL A 29 -3.90 -16.05 10.56
C VAL A 29 -4.06 -15.58 9.12
N VAL A 30 -3.49 -14.42 8.79
CA VAL A 30 -3.50 -13.85 7.45
C VAL A 30 -2.66 -14.65 6.48
N ALA A 31 -1.45 -15.05 6.87
CA ALA A 31 -0.59 -15.89 6.05
C ALA A 31 -1.27 -17.23 5.72
N THR A 32 -2.05 -17.78 6.66
CA THR A 32 -2.84 -18.99 6.43
C THR A 32 -3.92 -18.76 5.38
N TYR A 33 -4.69 -17.67 5.51
CA TYR A 33 -5.69 -17.27 4.52
C TYR A 33 -5.09 -17.07 3.12
N GLU A 34 -4.00 -16.30 3.02
CA GLU A 34 -3.33 -16.00 1.75
C GLU A 34 -2.77 -17.27 1.09
N ARG A 35 -2.16 -18.16 1.88
CA ARG A 35 -1.69 -19.46 1.40
C ARG A 35 -2.83 -20.30 0.82
N LEU A 36 -3.95 -20.42 1.53
CA LEU A 36 -5.12 -21.16 1.05
C LEU A 36 -5.69 -20.55 -0.25
N ARG A 37 -5.72 -19.22 -0.36
CA ARG A 37 -6.15 -18.52 -1.59
C ARG A 37 -5.20 -18.76 -2.75
N HIS A 38 -3.90 -18.79 -2.48
CA HIS A 38 -2.89 -19.11 -3.49
C HIS A 38 -3.04 -20.56 -3.97
N GLU A 39 -3.16 -21.52 -3.05
CA GLU A 39 -3.36 -22.94 -3.36
C GLU A 39 -4.67 -23.18 -4.12
N GLN A 40 -5.77 -22.50 -3.74
CA GLN A 40 -7.04 -22.55 -4.47
C GLN A 40 -6.88 -22.08 -5.92
N ARG A 41 -6.17 -20.97 -6.17
CA ARG A 41 -5.94 -20.46 -7.54
C ARG A 41 -5.11 -21.43 -8.37
N ALA A 42 -4.08 -22.04 -7.77
CA ALA A 42 -3.27 -23.06 -8.44
C ALA A 42 -4.11 -24.29 -8.80
N GLU A 43 -4.98 -24.75 -7.89
CA GLU A 43 -5.90 -25.87 -8.15
C GLU A 43 -6.96 -25.51 -9.21
N GLN A 44 -7.47 -24.27 -9.23
CA GLN A 44 -8.38 -23.79 -10.29
C GLN A 44 -7.70 -23.82 -11.66
N ALA A 45 -6.45 -23.36 -11.75
CA ALA A 45 -5.67 -23.43 -12.98
C ALA A 45 -5.49 -24.89 -13.44
N ARG A 46 -5.15 -25.79 -12.51
CA ARG A 46 -5.05 -27.23 -12.78
C ARG A 46 -6.39 -27.81 -13.27
N TYR A 47 -7.49 -27.49 -12.61
CA TYR A 47 -8.84 -27.94 -12.99
C TYR A 47 -9.17 -27.53 -14.43
N HIS A 48 -8.91 -26.27 -14.80
CA HIS A 48 -9.14 -25.79 -16.16
C HIS A 48 -8.26 -26.52 -17.19
N GLU A 49 -6.99 -26.76 -16.86
CA GLU A 49 -6.09 -27.50 -17.74
C GLU A 49 -6.52 -28.95 -17.93
N LEU A 50 -6.96 -29.63 -16.86
CA LEU A 50 -7.50 -30.99 -16.95
C LEU A 50 -8.74 -31.06 -17.85
N ASN A 51 -9.64 -30.07 -17.78
CA ASN A 51 -10.80 -30.01 -18.67
C ASN A 51 -10.38 -29.87 -20.15
N ARG A 52 -9.39 -29.03 -20.46
CA ARG A 52 -8.86 -28.92 -21.84
C ARG A 52 -8.27 -30.25 -22.31
N ARG A 53 -7.50 -30.92 -21.46
CA ARG A 53 -6.91 -32.24 -21.76
C ARG A 53 -7.99 -33.29 -22.01
N LEU A 54 -9.09 -33.28 -21.25
CA LEU A 54 -10.22 -34.18 -21.46
C LEU A 54 -10.88 -33.94 -22.83
N ASP A 55 -11.08 -32.68 -23.22
CA ASP A 55 -11.70 -32.34 -24.50
C ASP A 55 -10.82 -32.77 -25.69
N VAL A 56 -9.50 -32.58 -25.58
CA VAL A 56 -8.52 -33.07 -26.57
C VAL A 56 -8.53 -34.59 -26.65
N GLY A 57 -8.44 -35.29 -25.51
CA GLY A 57 -8.47 -36.75 -25.46
C GLY A 57 -9.75 -37.33 -26.08
N ARG A 58 -10.92 -36.72 -25.79
CA ARG A 58 -12.20 -37.10 -26.42
C ARG A 58 -12.24 -36.84 -27.93
N ALA A 59 -11.51 -35.85 -28.44
CA ALA A 59 -11.39 -35.63 -29.88
C ALA A 59 -10.51 -36.72 -30.53
N GLU A 60 -9.37 -37.03 -29.91
CA GLU A 60 -8.45 -38.07 -30.36
C GLU A 60 -9.09 -39.46 -30.33
N ASP A 61 -9.85 -39.79 -29.29
CA ASP A 61 -10.61 -41.05 -29.17
C ASP A 61 -11.64 -41.18 -30.30
N ARG A 62 -12.38 -40.09 -30.61
CA ARG A 62 -13.33 -40.06 -31.74
C ARG A 62 -12.62 -40.28 -33.08
N ASP A 63 -11.47 -39.66 -33.30
CA ASP A 63 -10.68 -39.84 -34.52
C ASP A 63 -10.10 -41.26 -34.60
N ALA A 64 -9.66 -41.84 -33.49
CA ALA A 64 -9.17 -43.21 -33.41
C ALA A 64 -10.29 -44.22 -33.70
N PHE A 65 -11.47 -44.04 -33.11
CA PHE A 65 -12.65 -44.86 -33.36
C PHE A 65 -13.12 -44.75 -34.82
N ALA A 66 -13.16 -43.55 -35.39
CA ALA A 66 -13.48 -43.35 -36.81
C ALA A 66 -12.50 -44.08 -37.74
N ARG A 67 -11.19 -44.07 -37.41
CA ARG A 67 -10.18 -44.84 -38.15
C ARG A 67 -10.36 -46.35 -37.99
N ALA A 68 -10.70 -46.84 -36.80
CA ALA A 68 -10.97 -48.26 -36.53
C ALA A 68 -12.19 -48.76 -37.33
N LEU A 69 -13.29 -48.00 -37.31
CA LEU A 69 -14.49 -48.28 -38.10
C LEU A 69 -14.18 -48.35 -39.60
N LYS A 70 -13.43 -47.38 -40.13
CA LYS A 70 -13.01 -47.39 -41.55
C LYS A 70 -12.16 -48.60 -41.91
N ALA A 71 -11.37 -49.11 -40.97
CA ALA A 71 -10.52 -50.28 -41.14
C ALA A 71 -11.23 -51.61 -40.85
N GLY A 72 -12.51 -51.60 -40.44
CA GLY A 72 -13.25 -52.79 -40.03
C GLY A 72 -12.67 -53.46 -38.78
N LYS A 73 -12.04 -52.68 -37.88
CA LYS A 73 -11.46 -53.16 -36.62
C LYS A 73 -12.37 -52.81 -35.45
N ASP A 74 -12.19 -53.53 -34.34
CA ASP A 74 -12.86 -53.26 -33.07
C ASP A 74 -12.43 -51.92 -32.46
N ASP A 75 -13.24 -51.43 -31.51
CA ASP A 75 -13.03 -50.17 -30.79
C ASP A 75 -11.70 -50.15 -30.02
N PRO A 76 -10.82 -49.15 -30.21
CA PRO A 76 -9.58 -49.01 -29.44
C PRO A 76 -9.76 -48.67 -27.95
N GLY A 77 -10.95 -48.24 -27.51
CA GLY A 77 -11.28 -47.91 -26.10
C GLY A 77 -10.85 -46.50 -25.66
N THR A 78 -11.27 -46.09 -24.44
CA THR A 78 -11.19 -44.69 -23.95
C THR A 78 -10.38 -44.49 -22.65
N SER A 79 -9.43 -45.40 -22.36
CA SER A 79 -8.75 -45.44 -21.04
C SER A 79 -8.05 -44.13 -20.63
N ALA A 80 -7.53 -43.36 -21.59
CA ALA A 80 -6.87 -42.07 -21.31
C ALA A 80 -7.88 -40.99 -20.87
N ALA A 81 -9.07 -40.95 -21.46
CA ALA A 81 -10.13 -40.00 -21.09
C ALA A 81 -10.72 -40.28 -19.71
N GLU A 82 -10.83 -41.56 -19.33
CA GLU A 82 -11.33 -41.98 -18.01
C GLU A 82 -10.36 -41.55 -16.89
N ALA A 83 -9.06 -41.75 -17.06
CA ALA A 83 -8.06 -41.32 -16.08
C ALA A 83 -8.08 -39.80 -15.84
N VAL A 84 -8.29 -38.99 -16.89
CA VAL A 84 -8.40 -37.52 -16.77
C VAL A 84 -9.71 -37.12 -16.07
N ALA A 85 -10.81 -37.84 -16.30
CA ALA A 85 -12.09 -37.59 -15.64
C ALA A 85 -11.99 -37.79 -14.12
N ASP A 86 -11.29 -38.83 -13.66
CA ASP A 86 -11.06 -39.07 -12.24
C ASP A 86 -10.23 -37.94 -11.59
N GLU A 87 -9.20 -37.44 -12.28
CA GLU A 87 -8.42 -36.28 -11.81
C GLU A 87 -9.27 -35.01 -11.70
N ILE A 88 -10.20 -34.78 -12.64
CA ILE A 88 -11.13 -33.65 -12.61
C ILE A 88 -12.04 -33.72 -11.37
N GLU A 89 -12.58 -34.90 -11.07
CA GLU A 89 -13.43 -35.09 -9.87
C GLU A 89 -12.64 -34.89 -8.58
N GLN A 90 -11.40 -35.37 -8.51
CA GLN A 90 -10.52 -35.09 -7.36
C GLN A 90 -10.23 -33.59 -7.21
N SER A 91 -9.95 -32.91 -8.32
CA SER A 91 -9.69 -31.46 -8.34
C SER A 91 -10.91 -30.66 -7.88
N LYS A 92 -12.12 -31.05 -8.33
CA LYS A 92 -13.38 -30.47 -7.89
C LYS A 92 -13.59 -30.61 -6.37
N ARG A 93 -13.39 -31.81 -5.82
CA ARG A 93 -13.47 -32.04 -4.36
C ARG A 93 -12.47 -31.19 -3.59
N LYS A 94 -11.24 -31.02 -4.11
CA LYS A 94 -10.24 -30.12 -3.51
C LYS A 94 -10.69 -28.66 -3.54
N LEU A 95 -11.28 -28.19 -4.63
CA LEU A 95 -11.80 -26.82 -4.73
C LEU A 95 -12.93 -26.56 -3.74
N GLU A 96 -13.83 -27.52 -3.55
CA GLU A 96 -14.88 -27.47 -2.51
C GLU A 96 -14.28 -27.44 -1.10
N ALA A 97 -13.27 -28.26 -0.84
CA ALA A 97 -12.55 -28.26 0.43
C ALA A 97 -11.81 -26.93 0.69
N PHE A 98 -11.16 -26.35 -0.33
CA PHE A 98 -10.56 -25.02 -0.24
C PHE A 98 -11.61 -23.95 0.09
N ASP A 99 -12.81 -24.04 -0.48
CA ASP A 99 -13.86 -23.06 -0.19
C ASP A 99 -14.26 -23.05 1.30
N VAL A 100 -14.41 -24.24 1.89
CA VAL A 100 -14.70 -24.40 3.32
C VAL A 100 -13.51 -23.92 4.18
N ALA A 101 -12.29 -24.33 3.84
CA ALA A 101 -11.08 -23.94 4.56
C ALA A 101 -10.85 -22.42 4.54
N ILE A 102 -11.11 -21.77 3.40
CA ILE A 102 -10.99 -20.32 3.26
C ILE A 102 -12.03 -19.61 4.13
N ARG A 103 -13.29 -20.08 4.19
CA ARG A 103 -14.30 -19.50 5.10
C ARG A 103 -13.88 -19.61 6.57
N GLN A 104 -13.30 -20.74 6.95
CA GLN A 104 -12.80 -20.91 8.31
C GLN A 104 -11.64 -19.94 8.60
N ALA A 105 -10.68 -19.82 7.68
CA ALA A 105 -9.57 -18.87 7.83
C ALA A 105 -10.06 -17.41 7.87
N GLU A 106 -11.09 -17.07 7.11
CA GLU A 106 -11.75 -15.75 7.18
C GLU A 106 -12.37 -15.51 8.56
N ALA A 107 -13.07 -16.49 9.12
CA ALA A 107 -13.62 -16.41 10.47
C ALA A 107 -12.52 -16.25 11.52
N ASP A 108 -11.40 -16.98 11.40
CA ASP A 108 -10.26 -16.89 12.31
C ASP A 108 -9.62 -15.48 12.27
N VAL A 109 -9.53 -14.86 11.08
CA VAL A 109 -9.06 -13.48 10.93
C VAL A 109 -10.01 -12.49 11.61
N VAL A 110 -11.32 -12.61 11.38
CA VAL A 110 -12.33 -11.76 12.04
C VAL A 110 -12.24 -11.89 13.56
N GLN A 111 -12.20 -13.12 14.07
CA GLN A 111 -12.07 -13.40 15.49
C GLN A 111 -10.79 -12.81 16.07
N ALA A 112 -9.65 -12.94 15.38
CA ALA A 112 -8.38 -12.37 15.82
C ALA A 112 -8.44 -10.84 15.91
N VAL A 113 -9.06 -10.18 14.92
CA VAL A 113 -9.27 -8.73 14.91
C VAL A 113 -10.20 -8.30 16.03
N GLU A 114 -11.34 -8.96 16.20
CA GLU A 114 -12.31 -8.61 17.25
C GLU A 114 -11.73 -8.79 18.65
N ALA A 115 -11.06 -9.92 18.91
CA ALA A 115 -10.45 -10.21 20.21
C ALA A 115 -9.35 -9.22 20.61
N ASN A 116 -8.73 -8.53 19.64
CA ASN A 116 -7.64 -7.59 19.90
C ASN A 116 -7.97 -6.15 19.49
N ARG A 117 -9.22 -5.86 19.10
CA ARG A 117 -9.61 -4.61 18.43
C ARG A 117 -9.17 -3.38 19.20
N THR A 118 -9.52 -3.31 20.49
CA THR A 118 -9.22 -2.14 21.32
C THR A 118 -7.72 -1.92 21.47
N LYS A 119 -6.96 -3.00 21.71
CA LYS A 119 -5.51 -2.93 21.86
C LYS A 119 -4.84 -2.49 20.55
N TRP A 120 -5.16 -3.16 19.45
CA TRP A 120 -4.57 -2.85 18.15
C TRP A 120 -4.99 -1.47 17.64
N ALA A 121 -6.20 -1.01 17.95
CA ALA A 121 -6.61 0.36 17.67
C ALA A 121 -5.76 1.37 18.47
N GLY A 122 -5.46 1.08 19.73
CA GLY A 122 -4.52 1.87 20.54
C GLY A 122 -3.12 1.90 19.95
N ASP A 123 -2.52 0.72 19.71
CA ASP A 123 -1.18 0.59 19.11
C ASP A 123 -1.09 1.31 17.75
N ALA A 124 -2.14 1.21 16.93
CA ALA A 124 -2.23 1.87 15.63
C ALA A 124 -2.34 3.39 15.78
N GLY A 125 -3.14 3.86 16.75
CA GLY A 125 -3.26 5.28 17.09
C GLY A 125 -1.92 5.88 17.50
N GLU A 126 -1.21 5.21 18.41
CA GLU A 126 0.14 5.63 18.82
C GLU A 126 1.12 5.67 17.63
N GLY A 127 1.03 4.69 16.72
CA GLY A 127 1.82 4.68 15.49
C GLY A 127 1.50 5.84 14.54
N VAL A 128 0.22 6.22 14.44
CA VAL A 128 -0.23 7.37 13.64
C VAL A 128 0.24 8.69 14.26
N ASP A 129 0.13 8.83 15.58
CA ASP A 129 0.56 10.02 16.31
C ASP A 129 2.09 10.19 16.20
N ALA A 130 2.86 9.12 16.38
CA ALA A 130 4.30 9.14 16.19
C ALA A 130 4.70 9.55 14.76
N ALA A 131 4.06 8.95 13.74
CA ALA A 131 4.32 9.30 12.34
C ALA A 131 3.93 10.75 12.02
N ARG A 132 2.86 11.27 12.63
CA ARG A 132 2.46 12.67 12.53
C ARG A 132 3.51 13.58 13.16
N GLY A 133 4.01 13.24 14.34
CA GLY A 133 5.09 13.98 15.00
C GLY A 133 6.36 14.03 14.14
N GLU A 134 6.80 12.90 13.60
CA GLU A 134 7.94 12.82 12.67
C GLU A 134 7.73 13.69 11.42
N PHE A 135 6.51 13.66 10.86
CA PHE A 135 6.16 14.49 9.72
C PHE A 135 6.23 15.99 10.04
N LEU A 136 5.67 16.43 11.18
CA LEU A 136 5.72 17.82 11.60
C LEU A 136 7.15 18.30 11.86
N VAL A 137 7.99 17.45 12.43
CA VAL A 137 9.44 17.69 12.58
C VAL A 137 10.11 17.89 11.21
N ALA A 138 9.80 17.03 10.23
CA ALA A 138 10.34 17.18 8.87
C ALA A 138 9.88 18.48 8.20
N VAL A 139 8.63 18.88 8.39
CA VAL A 139 8.10 20.16 7.89
C VAL A 139 8.80 21.35 8.55
N ALA A 140 9.07 21.31 9.85
CA ALA A 140 9.84 22.35 10.54
C ALA A 140 11.27 22.45 10.00
N LYS A 141 11.94 21.32 9.76
CA LYS A 141 13.28 21.31 9.14
C LYS A 141 13.27 21.86 7.72
N LEU A 142 12.24 21.56 6.93
CA LEU A 142 12.06 22.12 5.60
C LEU A 142 11.95 23.65 5.64
N GLU A 143 11.15 24.18 6.57
CA GLU A 143 11.01 25.63 6.77
C GLU A 143 12.37 26.29 7.05
N VAL A 144 13.11 25.80 8.05
CA VAL A 144 14.45 26.31 8.41
C VAL A 144 15.42 26.22 7.24
N ALA A 145 15.44 25.09 6.53
CA ALA A 145 16.31 24.92 5.37
C ALA A 145 15.95 25.89 4.23
N SER A 146 14.67 26.15 4.02
CA SER A 146 14.20 27.09 3.00
C SER A 146 14.57 28.54 3.32
N GLU A 147 14.50 28.94 4.60
CA GLU A 147 14.94 30.26 5.06
C GLU A 147 16.44 30.43 4.83
N LYS A 148 17.27 29.46 5.25
CA LYS A 148 18.72 29.47 5.03
C LYS A 148 19.09 29.56 3.55
N LEU A 149 18.37 28.85 2.68
CA LEU A 149 18.58 28.92 1.23
C LEU A 149 18.24 30.31 0.68
N ALA A 150 17.08 30.86 1.08
CA ALA A 150 16.66 32.19 0.63
C ALA A 150 17.67 33.28 1.07
N GLU A 151 18.21 33.19 2.29
CA GLU A 151 19.27 34.07 2.78
C GLU A 151 20.57 33.95 1.96
N ALA A 152 21.02 32.71 1.71
CA ALA A 152 22.21 32.47 0.90
C ALA A 152 22.07 33.00 -0.53
N GLN A 153 20.92 32.80 -1.16
CA GLN A 153 20.62 33.32 -2.50
C GLN A 153 20.56 34.86 -2.51
N ALA A 154 19.97 35.46 -1.48
CA ALA A 154 19.92 36.92 -1.35
C ALA A 154 21.31 37.52 -1.19
N LEU A 155 22.17 36.90 -0.38
CA LEU A 155 23.57 37.29 -0.21
C LEU A 155 24.36 37.13 -1.52
N GLU A 156 24.23 35.98 -2.19
CA GLU A 156 24.88 35.73 -3.49
C GLU A 156 24.49 36.80 -4.52
N THR A 157 23.19 37.09 -4.63
CA THR A 157 22.66 38.10 -5.55
C THR A 157 23.22 39.48 -5.22
N TRP A 158 23.28 39.84 -3.93
CA TRP A 158 23.84 41.11 -3.49
C TRP A 158 25.34 41.22 -3.80
N VAL A 159 26.13 40.19 -3.51
CA VAL A 159 27.58 40.18 -3.81
C VAL A 159 27.84 40.35 -5.30
N LYS A 160 27.11 39.63 -6.16
CA LYS A 160 27.25 39.74 -7.63
C LYS A 160 26.84 41.11 -8.16
N GLY A 161 25.91 41.76 -7.46
CA GLY A 161 25.29 42.99 -7.88
C GLY A 161 25.90 44.26 -7.29
N PHE A 162 26.78 44.15 -6.28
CA PHE A 162 27.39 45.29 -5.60
C PHE A 162 28.48 45.95 -6.47
N PRO A 163 28.59 47.30 -6.51
CA PRO A 163 27.77 48.31 -5.82
C PRO A 163 26.51 48.76 -6.58
N HIS A 164 26.29 48.25 -7.79
CA HIS A 164 25.32 48.79 -8.74
C HIS A 164 23.85 48.46 -8.41
N SER A 165 23.59 47.42 -7.61
CA SER A 165 22.24 46.99 -7.22
C SER A 165 22.07 46.99 -5.70
N ALA A 166 21.09 47.79 -5.25
CA ALA A 166 20.56 47.94 -3.89
C ALA A 166 21.53 48.15 -2.71
N LYS A 167 21.32 49.25 -1.98
CA LYS A 167 21.94 49.53 -0.66
C LYS A 167 21.53 48.54 0.45
N SER A 168 20.64 47.57 0.17
CA SER A 168 20.07 46.64 1.16
C SER A 168 19.80 45.27 0.54
N VAL A 169 20.13 44.20 1.26
CA VAL A 169 19.77 42.81 0.92
C VAL A 169 18.29 42.59 1.26
N ARG A 170 17.50 42.14 0.29
CA ARG A 170 16.13 41.64 0.54
C ARG A 170 16.11 40.14 0.37
N VAL A 171 15.71 39.43 1.41
CA VAL A 171 15.46 37.98 1.33
C VAL A 171 14.09 37.79 0.69
N VAL A 172 14.07 37.25 -0.53
CA VAL A 172 12.84 36.90 -1.25
C VAL A 172 12.74 35.38 -1.28
N GLN A 173 11.61 34.86 -0.81
CA GLN A 173 11.34 33.43 -0.84
C GLN A 173 11.11 32.98 -2.29
N SER A 174 11.78 31.90 -2.68
CA SER A 174 11.66 31.33 -4.03
C SER A 174 10.28 30.68 -4.23
N PRO A 175 9.65 30.85 -5.40
CA PRO A 175 8.43 30.12 -5.74
C PRO A 175 8.73 28.62 -5.83
N VAL A 176 7.78 27.79 -5.40
CA VAL A 176 7.86 26.34 -5.56
C VAL A 176 7.52 26.00 -7.01
N GLU A 177 8.53 25.53 -7.74
CA GLU A 177 8.36 25.11 -9.13
C GLU A 177 7.35 23.97 -9.25
N GLY A 178 6.52 24.01 -10.29
CA GLY A 178 5.49 23.00 -10.56
C GLY A 178 4.23 23.12 -9.69
N LEU A 179 4.23 23.92 -8.63
CA LEU A 179 3.04 24.14 -7.80
C LEU A 179 2.38 25.49 -8.13
N ARG A 180 1.15 25.43 -8.66
CA ARG A 180 0.38 26.59 -9.11
C ARG A 180 -0.94 26.72 -8.35
N LYS A 181 -1.27 27.94 -7.93
CA LYS A 181 -2.58 28.32 -7.41
C LYS A 181 -3.62 28.27 -8.54
N PRO A 182 -4.92 28.16 -8.23
CA PRO A 182 -5.98 28.29 -9.24
C PRO A 182 -5.93 29.62 -10.00
N SER A 183 -5.38 30.67 -9.41
CA SER A 183 -5.13 31.97 -10.06
C SER A 183 -4.00 31.95 -11.11
N GLY A 184 -3.22 30.86 -11.19
CA GLY A 184 -2.04 30.75 -12.06
C GLY A 184 -0.73 31.20 -11.41
N GLU A 185 -0.78 31.80 -10.23
CA GLU A 185 0.42 32.19 -9.46
C GLU A 185 1.15 30.98 -8.88
N SER A 186 2.45 31.13 -8.59
CA SER A 186 3.22 30.10 -7.89
C SER A 186 2.90 30.12 -6.40
N TYR A 187 2.93 28.95 -5.76
CA TYR A 187 2.99 28.90 -4.30
C TYR A 187 4.39 29.28 -3.79
N LEU A 188 4.46 29.94 -2.65
CA LEU A 188 5.71 30.16 -1.92
C LEU A 188 5.93 29.04 -0.90
N VAL A 189 7.19 28.77 -0.53
CA VAL A 189 7.52 27.73 0.46
C VAL A 189 6.77 27.91 1.80
N PRO A 190 6.62 29.12 2.38
CA PRO A 190 5.85 29.31 3.60
C PRO A 190 4.37 28.92 3.48
N GLU A 191 3.77 29.15 2.30
CA GLU A 191 2.37 28.77 2.04
C GLU A 191 2.20 27.26 2.00
N VAL A 192 3.16 26.56 1.38
CA VAL A 192 3.19 25.09 1.35
C VAL A 192 3.40 24.53 2.74
N VAL A 193 4.38 25.04 3.49
CA VAL A 193 4.65 24.63 4.89
C VAL A 193 3.41 24.82 5.76
N ALA A 194 2.74 25.98 5.67
CA ALA A 194 1.50 26.24 6.41
C ALA A 194 0.38 25.24 6.03
N ALA A 195 0.21 24.95 4.74
CA ALA A 195 -0.76 23.97 4.28
C ALA A 195 -0.44 22.54 4.78
N LEU A 196 0.84 22.14 4.76
CA LEU A 196 1.27 20.84 5.27
C LEU A 196 1.02 20.69 6.78
N ARG A 197 1.26 21.75 7.56
CA ARG A 197 0.92 21.77 8.99
C ARG A 197 -0.59 21.67 9.21
N ALA A 198 -1.38 22.47 8.49
CA ALA A 198 -2.83 22.45 8.61
C ALA A 198 -3.43 21.08 8.26
N ALA A 199 -2.88 20.40 7.25
CA ALA A 199 -3.32 19.06 6.84
C ALA A 199 -3.11 17.99 7.93
N MET A 200 -2.13 18.17 8.81
CA MET A 200 -1.86 17.24 9.91
C MET A 200 -2.69 17.52 11.17
N GLY A 201 -3.40 18.65 11.22
CA GLY A 201 -4.11 19.11 12.42
C GLY A 201 -3.17 19.65 13.50
N PRO A 202 -3.71 20.08 14.66
CA PRO A 202 -2.89 20.55 15.76
C PRO A 202 -1.97 19.41 16.26
N PRO A 203 -0.70 19.72 16.59
CA PRO A 203 0.20 18.74 17.20
C PRO A 203 -0.39 18.22 18.50
N ALA A 204 -0.10 16.96 18.85
CA ALA A 204 -0.37 16.53 20.21
C ALA A 204 0.54 17.32 21.17
N ALA A 205 0.10 17.59 22.41
CA ALA A 205 0.89 18.35 23.39
C ALA A 205 2.31 17.78 23.62
N LYS A 206 2.52 16.50 23.34
CA LYS A 206 3.82 15.82 23.43
C LYS A 206 4.78 16.18 22.29
N ASP A 207 4.24 16.53 21.12
CA ASP A 207 5.03 16.87 19.92
C ASP A 207 5.55 18.32 19.99
N GLU A 208 4.86 19.18 20.74
CA GLU A 208 5.25 20.59 20.94
C GLU A 208 6.63 20.73 21.60
N GLN A 209 6.99 19.83 22.54
CA GLN A 209 8.31 19.83 23.16
C GLN A 209 9.42 19.46 22.16
N GLY A 210 9.18 18.46 21.29
CA GLY A 210 10.14 18.06 20.26
C GLY A 210 10.36 19.17 19.22
N LEU A 211 9.27 19.81 18.78
CA LEU A 211 9.33 20.97 17.89
C LEU A 211 10.10 22.12 18.54
N ARG A 212 9.81 22.44 19.81
CA ARG A 212 10.48 23.52 20.54
C ARG A 212 11.99 23.30 20.67
N VAL A 213 12.43 22.09 20.98
CA VAL A 213 13.87 21.75 21.07
C VAL A 213 14.57 21.90 19.71
N LEU A 214 13.91 21.56 18.60
CA LEU A 214 14.47 21.77 17.26
C LEU A 214 14.64 23.25 16.94
N TYR A 215 13.61 24.06 17.23
CA TYR A 215 13.71 25.51 17.05
C TYR A 215 14.80 26.12 17.95
N GLU A 216 14.89 25.70 19.22
CA GLU A 216 15.89 26.23 20.15
C GLU A 216 17.33 25.82 19.77
N ASN A 217 17.54 24.61 19.21
CA ASN A 217 18.88 24.11 18.86
C ASN A 217 19.34 24.44 17.43
N GLU A 218 18.43 24.57 16.45
CA GLU A 218 18.81 24.84 15.05
C GLU A 218 18.62 26.31 14.62
N VAL A 219 17.80 27.09 15.35
CA VAL A 219 17.47 28.49 15.00
C VAL A 219 18.19 29.52 15.90
N VAL A 220 18.90 29.09 16.96
CA VAL A 220 19.80 29.97 17.73
C VAL A 220 21.24 29.51 17.51
N PRO A 221 21.98 30.16 16.59
CA PRO A 221 22.86 31.22 17.08
C PRO A 221 23.05 32.36 16.05
N TYR A 222 22.16 33.35 16.04
CA TYR A 222 22.50 34.67 15.47
C TYR A 222 21.69 35.81 16.11
N ARG A 223 21.58 35.79 17.46
CA ARG A 223 20.92 36.89 18.19
C ARG A 223 21.87 37.94 18.77
N ASP A 224 23.18 37.74 18.65
CA ASP A 224 24.18 38.75 19.00
C ASP A 224 24.98 39.15 17.76
N GLY A 225 24.39 40.00 16.93
CA GLY A 225 25.19 40.86 16.06
C GLY A 225 26.02 41.79 16.97
N PRO A 226 27.33 41.98 16.73
CA PRO A 226 28.13 42.88 17.53
C PRO A 226 27.50 44.26 17.45
N GLY A 227 27.10 44.80 18.60
CA GLY A 227 26.68 46.20 18.71
C GLY A 227 27.80 47.07 18.19
N MET A 228 27.68 47.56 16.96
CA MET A 228 28.53 48.62 16.44
C MET A 228 28.20 49.89 17.24
N ARG A 229 29.05 50.19 18.22
CA ARG A 229 29.27 51.55 18.70
C ARG A 229 30.24 52.25 17.77
#